data_AF-A0AAJ0HDA5-F1
#
_entry.id   AF-A0AAJ0HDA5-F1
#
_cell.length_a   1.000
_cell.length_b   1.000
_cell.length_c   1.000
_cell.angle_alpha   90.00
_cell.angle_beta   90.00
_cell.angle_gamma   90.00
#
_symmetry.space_group_name_H-M   'P 1'
#
loop_
_entity.id
_entity.type
_entity.pdbx_description
1 polymer ?
#
loop_
_entity_poly.entity_id
_entity_poly.type
_entity_poly.pdbx_seq_one_letter_code
_entity_poly.pdbx_strand_id
1 'polypeptide(L)'
;DTFDYIVVGAGISGLVVANRLTEDRRTTVLVIERGYFDNKPEAIVPFYANGLDVSVLIPVPSAPNAKLNNSTSDVAVAAVVGGGSVVNGMGYNRGSKADYDGWEALGNPGWGWKGLLPYFKKSTTFTPPTPQAAAQWNITWDSSVYDGGPLRTHIPSFQYPDIAAFWDAFRHESGVVTPPGANTGLGTGAYWTPSTIDARDMTRSTARKAYYDPVNVTRSNLHLLTGQTATEILFGSGKPLTAKGVRIVSRLDNKVRNLYARKEVILAAGAVQTPQLLQVSGIGPAAVLNAAGIKVKKDLPSVGANFQDHATTLMIFGLSNQSFPNPDSVFSNATYNATVWEEYLTNKTGPIAAASATTILYFSRPQLDTPAAAAAVVASLLAQNPTTYLPPIYSQTPSLLRGFRAQRAILAAQLNSSTSAVVAHPFTGGGFTPSPLLKP
;
A
#
# COMPACT_ATOMS: atom_id res chain seq x y z
N ASP A 1 27.08 -16.94 7.44
CA ASP A 1 27.12 -15.59 6.84
C ASP A 1 26.87 -15.51 5.33
N THR A 2 26.58 -16.62 4.62
CA THR A 2 26.38 -16.61 3.17
C THR A 2 25.12 -17.37 2.75
N PHE A 3 24.30 -16.75 1.90
CA PHE A 3 23.02 -17.29 1.39
C PHE A 3 22.96 -17.20 -0.13
N ASP A 4 22.01 -17.87 -0.79
CA ASP A 4 21.81 -17.66 -2.24
C ASP A 4 21.26 -16.27 -2.50
N TYR A 5 20.23 -15.89 -1.75
CA TYR A 5 19.60 -14.59 -1.82
C TYR A 5 19.60 -13.92 -0.45
N ILE A 6 19.82 -12.60 -0.47
CA ILE A 6 19.54 -11.73 0.68
C ILE A 6 18.39 -10.80 0.30
N VAL A 7 17.32 -10.77 1.09
CA VAL A 7 16.20 -9.85 0.96
C VAL A 7 16.28 -8.81 2.08
N VAL A 8 16.36 -7.53 1.72
CA VAL A 8 16.43 -6.42 2.69
C VAL A 8 15.04 -5.86 2.90
N GLY A 9 14.45 -6.12 4.07
CA GLY A 9 13.10 -5.75 4.48
C GLY A 9 12.17 -6.96 4.50
N ALA A 10 11.62 -7.27 5.68
CA ALA A 10 10.56 -8.28 5.87
C ALA A 10 9.16 -7.64 5.78
N GLY A 11 8.99 -6.68 4.87
CA GLY A 11 7.70 -6.10 4.52
C GLY A 11 6.88 -6.98 3.57
N ILE A 12 5.86 -6.39 2.95
CA ILE A 12 4.93 -7.09 2.05
C ILE A 12 5.68 -7.77 0.90
N SER A 13 6.40 -6.99 0.08
CA SER A 13 7.11 -7.53 -1.09
C SER A 13 8.26 -8.46 -0.69
N GLY A 14 9.00 -8.12 0.36
CA GLY A 14 10.14 -8.90 0.81
C GLY A 14 9.76 -10.31 1.27
N LEU A 15 8.71 -10.44 2.08
CA LEU A 15 8.22 -11.75 2.51
C LEU A 15 7.60 -12.56 1.37
N VAL A 16 6.92 -11.92 0.41
CA VAL A 16 6.43 -12.60 -0.80
C VAL A 16 7.60 -13.19 -1.59
N VAL A 17 8.62 -12.38 -1.90
CA VAL A 17 9.79 -12.83 -2.65
C VAL A 17 10.53 -13.95 -1.92
N ALA A 18 10.78 -13.79 -0.62
CA ALA A 18 11.46 -14.80 0.17
C ALA A 18 10.67 -16.12 0.24
N ASN A 19 9.34 -16.04 0.38
CA ASN A 19 8.47 -17.21 0.33
C ASN A 19 8.57 -17.92 -1.02
N ARG A 20 8.50 -17.21 -2.14
CA ARG A 20 8.55 -17.85 -3.47
C ARG A 20 9.91 -18.43 -3.80
N LEU A 21 11.01 -17.73 -3.48
CA LEU A 21 12.36 -18.25 -3.69
C LEU A 21 12.65 -19.52 -2.89
N THR A 22 12.08 -19.64 -1.68
CA THR A 22 12.29 -20.81 -0.81
C THR A 22 11.35 -21.98 -1.09
N GLU A 23 10.45 -21.86 -2.08
CA GLU A 23 9.71 -23.03 -2.61
C GLU A 23 10.69 -24.08 -3.17
N ASP A 24 11.80 -23.64 -3.78
CA ASP A 24 12.94 -24.51 -4.05
C ASP A 24 13.75 -24.75 -2.76
N ARG A 25 13.71 -25.98 -2.26
CA ARG A 25 14.39 -26.42 -1.03
C ARG A 25 15.92 -26.33 -1.10
N ARG A 26 16.50 -26.19 -2.30
CA ARG A 26 17.94 -26.03 -2.50
C ARG A 26 18.41 -24.57 -2.45
N THR A 27 17.48 -23.62 -2.46
CA THR A 27 17.77 -22.19 -2.43
C THR A 27 17.70 -21.65 -1.01
N THR A 28 18.81 -21.11 -0.48
CA THR A 28 18.80 -20.48 0.85
C THR A 28 18.57 -18.97 0.77
N VAL A 29 17.64 -18.46 1.58
CA VAL A 29 17.26 -17.05 1.60
C VAL A 29 17.40 -16.50 3.01
N LEU A 30 18.07 -15.37 3.15
CA LEU A 30 18.07 -14.57 4.37
C LEU A 30 17.25 -13.29 4.16
N VAL A 31 16.24 -13.09 4.99
CA VAL A 31 15.49 -11.84 5.10
C VAL A 31 16.02 -11.04 6.28
N ILE A 32 16.32 -9.76 6.09
CA ILE A 32 16.84 -8.85 7.11
C ILE A 32 15.79 -7.80 7.41
N GLU A 33 15.39 -7.65 8.67
CA GLU A 33 14.36 -6.69 9.10
C GLU A 33 14.86 -5.80 10.23
N ARG A 34 14.60 -4.50 10.11
CA ARG A 34 14.92 -3.50 11.14
C ARG A 34 14.03 -3.66 12.37
N GLY A 35 12.76 -3.96 12.13
CA GLY A 35 11.75 -4.25 13.12
C GLY A 35 11.88 -5.60 13.81
N TYR A 36 10.98 -5.83 14.76
CA TYR A 36 10.77 -7.11 15.43
C TYR A 36 9.39 -7.67 15.06
N PHE A 37 9.05 -8.84 15.60
CA PHE A 37 7.67 -9.32 15.56
C PHE A 37 6.78 -8.45 16.45
N ASP A 38 5.53 -8.29 16.03
CA ASP A 38 4.49 -7.67 16.82
C ASP A 38 3.30 -8.63 16.93
N ASN A 39 2.83 -8.84 18.15
CA ASN A 39 1.66 -9.66 18.49
C ASN A 39 0.70 -8.90 19.40
N LYS A 40 0.82 -7.57 19.49
CA LYS A 40 -0.13 -6.74 20.23
C LYS A 40 -1.52 -6.78 19.57
N PRO A 41 -2.60 -6.50 20.31
CA PRO A 41 -3.94 -6.42 19.74
C PRO A 41 -4.05 -5.51 18.50
N GLU A 42 -3.31 -4.40 18.44
CA GLU A 42 -3.30 -3.44 17.31
C GLU A 42 -2.85 -4.09 16.00
N ALA A 43 -1.92 -5.05 16.08
CA ALA A 43 -1.41 -5.82 14.96
C ALA A 43 -2.32 -7.00 14.55
N ILE A 44 -3.35 -7.32 15.35
CA ILE A 44 -4.15 -8.55 15.22
C ILE A 44 -5.63 -8.27 14.98
N VAL A 45 -6.24 -7.39 15.78
CA VAL A 45 -7.70 -7.16 15.78
C VAL A 45 -8.08 -6.15 14.70
N PRO A 46 -9.03 -6.46 13.81
CA PRO A 46 -9.41 -5.58 12.69
C PRO A 46 -9.82 -4.16 13.11
N PHE A 47 -10.52 -4.01 14.22
CA PHE A 47 -10.96 -2.71 14.75
C PHE A 47 -9.83 -1.66 14.84
N TYR A 48 -8.61 -2.07 15.20
CA TYR A 48 -7.49 -1.15 15.35
C TYR A 48 -6.97 -0.59 14.02
N ALA A 49 -7.47 -1.06 12.87
CA ALA A 49 -7.25 -0.42 11.57
C ALA A 49 -7.80 1.02 11.47
N ASN A 50 -8.63 1.44 12.44
CA ASN A 50 -9.10 2.82 12.58
C ASN A 50 -8.06 3.77 13.21
N GLY A 51 -6.95 3.24 13.70
CA GLY A 51 -5.84 4.01 14.26
C GLY A 51 -4.50 3.65 13.62
N LEU A 52 -3.47 4.38 14.00
CA LEU A 52 -2.10 4.12 13.58
C LEU A 52 -1.23 3.86 14.81
N ASP A 53 -0.70 2.64 14.91
CA ASP A 53 0.27 2.31 15.95
C ASP A 53 1.65 2.90 15.61
N VAL A 54 1.94 4.05 16.22
CA VAL A 54 3.20 4.79 16.01
C VAL A 54 4.42 4.10 16.65
N SER A 55 4.23 3.17 17.58
CA SER A 55 5.34 2.54 18.32
C SER A 55 6.22 1.63 17.46
N VAL A 56 5.70 1.19 16.31
CA VAL A 56 6.40 0.34 15.33
C VAL A 56 6.75 1.10 14.04
N LEU A 57 6.69 2.43 14.04
CA LEU A 57 7.06 3.26 12.90
C LEU A 57 8.47 3.84 13.03
N ILE A 58 9.05 4.20 11.89
CA ILE A 58 10.24 5.03 11.78
C ILE A 58 9.77 6.47 11.56
N PRO A 59 10.24 7.44 12.34
CA PRO A 59 9.94 8.85 12.08
C PRO A 59 10.62 9.29 10.79
N VAL A 60 9.84 9.75 9.82
CA VAL A 60 10.32 10.29 8.54
C VAL A 60 9.54 11.56 8.23
N PRO A 61 9.93 12.71 8.81
CA PRO A 61 9.32 13.98 8.44
C PRO A 61 9.77 14.37 7.03
N SER A 62 8.85 14.90 6.23
CA SER A 62 9.17 15.53 4.96
C SER A 62 10.00 16.80 5.17
N ALA A 63 10.72 17.22 4.13
CA ALA A 63 11.20 18.59 4.08
C ALA A 63 10.01 19.58 4.05
N PRO A 64 10.17 20.83 4.51
CA PRO A 64 9.16 21.87 4.37
C PRO A 64 8.72 22.03 2.91
N ASN A 65 7.41 22.00 2.67
CA ASN A 65 6.87 22.15 1.32
C ASN A 65 6.49 23.62 1.05
N ALA A 66 7.28 24.30 0.22
CA ALA A 66 7.05 25.71 -0.13
C ALA A 66 5.71 25.98 -0.84
N LYS A 67 5.06 24.94 -1.41
CA LYS A 67 3.73 25.04 -2.01
C LYS A 67 2.60 24.77 -1.02
N LEU A 68 2.91 24.37 0.21
CA LEU A 68 1.98 24.11 1.30
C LEU A 68 2.36 24.92 2.55
N ASN A 69 2.66 26.22 2.36
CA ASN A 69 3.03 27.15 3.44
C ASN A 69 4.20 26.67 4.32
N ASN A 70 5.18 26.00 3.73
CA ASN A 70 6.33 25.40 4.43
C ASN A 70 5.94 24.37 5.51
N SER A 71 4.75 23.78 5.42
CA SER A 71 4.37 22.66 6.30
C SER A 71 5.22 21.42 6.03
N THR A 72 5.40 20.61 7.06
CA THR A 72 5.98 19.27 7.00
C THR A 72 4.89 18.23 7.19
N SER A 73 5.13 17.02 6.69
CA SER A 73 4.24 15.88 6.88
C SER A 73 5.05 14.65 7.24
N ASP A 74 4.55 13.86 8.19
CA ASP A 74 5.19 12.59 8.53
C ASP A 74 4.76 11.49 7.55
N VAL A 75 5.75 10.77 7.02
CA VAL A 75 5.51 9.57 6.22
C VAL A 75 5.54 8.37 7.14
N ALA A 76 4.40 7.68 7.30
CA ALA A 76 4.31 6.49 8.14
C ALA A 76 5.08 5.33 7.50
N VAL A 77 6.24 4.98 8.07
CA VAL A 77 7.02 3.83 7.59
C VAL A 77 7.20 2.78 8.67
N ALA A 78 6.60 1.61 8.45
CA ALA A 78 6.61 0.51 9.41
C ALA A 78 7.99 -0.16 9.53
N ALA A 79 8.43 -0.42 10.76
CA ALA A 79 9.58 -1.22 11.14
C ALA A 79 9.13 -2.39 12.02
N VAL A 80 8.50 -3.37 11.37
CA VAL A 80 7.92 -4.57 11.99
C VAL A 80 7.91 -5.70 10.97
N VAL A 81 8.03 -6.95 11.40
CA VAL A 81 7.91 -8.11 10.50
C VAL A 81 6.49 -8.18 9.92
N GLY A 82 6.38 -8.08 8.60
CA GLY A 82 5.13 -7.87 7.86
C GLY A 82 5.00 -6.45 7.28
N GLY A 83 5.83 -5.50 7.74
CA GLY A 83 5.88 -4.11 7.29
C GLY A 83 4.53 -3.40 7.41
N GLY A 84 4.21 -2.55 6.42
CA GLY A 84 2.98 -1.76 6.41
C GLY A 84 1.69 -2.57 6.56
N SER A 85 1.67 -3.86 6.20
CA SER A 85 0.48 -4.70 6.38
C SER A 85 0.06 -4.90 7.84
N VAL A 86 0.98 -4.68 8.79
CA VAL A 86 0.71 -4.79 10.23
C VAL A 86 -0.04 -3.57 10.76
N VAL A 87 0.16 -2.40 10.15
CA VAL A 87 -0.33 -1.10 10.66
C VAL A 87 -1.31 -0.40 9.72
N ASN A 88 -1.59 -0.96 8.54
CA ASN A 88 -2.47 -0.32 7.55
C ASN A 88 -3.96 -0.31 7.96
N GLY A 89 -4.77 0.42 7.20
CA GLY A 89 -6.23 0.45 7.32
C GLY A 89 -6.96 -0.80 6.79
N MET A 90 -6.24 -1.84 6.38
CA MET A 90 -6.75 -3.14 5.90
C MET A 90 -7.65 -3.15 4.66
N GLY A 91 -8.05 -2.02 4.10
CA GLY A 91 -8.78 -1.97 2.83
C GLY A 91 -8.01 -2.68 1.70
N TYR A 92 -8.65 -3.62 1.00
CA TYR A 92 -8.05 -4.37 -0.10
C TYR A 92 -8.66 -3.95 -1.44
N ASN A 93 -7.97 -3.01 -2.09
CA ASN A 93 -8.32 -2.48 -3.41
C ASN A 93 -7.15 -2.61 -4.39
N ARG A 94 -7.47 -2.83 -5.65
CA ARG A 94 -6.56 -2.78 -6.81
C ARG A 94 -6.84 -1.51 -7.60
N GLY A 95 -5.86 -1.06 -8.39
CA GLY A 95 -6.05 0.01 -9.35
C GLY A 95 -6.99 -0.38 -10.49
N SER A 96 -7.37 0.61 -11.29
CA SER A 96 -8.06 0.40 -12.56
C SER A 96 -7.12 -0.25 -13.60
N LYS A 97 -7.68 -0.86 -14.65
CA LYS A 97 -6.88 -1.40 -15.76
C LYS A 97 -5.91 -0.35 -16.32
N ALA A 98 -6.42 0.86 -16.52
CA ALA A 98 -5.68 1.99 -17.06
C ALA A 98 -4.44 2.37 -16.23
N ASP A 99 -4.48 2.20 -14.89
CA ASP A 99 -3.35 2.53 -14.03
C ASP A 99 -2.15 1.61 -14.32
N TYR A 100 -2.41 0.31 -14.51
CA TYR A 100 -1.37 -0.69 -14.82
C TYR A 100 -0.97 -0.69 -16.30
N ASP A 101 -1.93 -0.52 -17.21
CA ASP A 101 -1.65 -0.39 -18.64
C ASP A 101 -0.80 0.87 -18.92
N GLY A 102 -0.93 1.90 -18.07
CA GLY A 102 -0.03 3.05 -18.05
C GLY A 102 1.44 2.67 -17.74
N TRP A 103 1.68 1.70 -16.86
CA TRP A 103 3.04 1.21 -16.61
C TRP A 103 3.62 0.48 -17.83
N GLU A 104 2.79 -0.32 -18.52
CA GLU A 104 3.22 -1.00 -19.75
C GLU A 104 3.52 0.01 -20.88
N ALA A 105 2.67 1.03 -21.02
CA ALA A 105 2.86 2.13 -21.98
C ALA A 105 4.15 2.94 -21.72
N LEU A 106 4.67 2.94 -20.49
CA LEU A 106 5.97 3.53 -20.14
C LEU A 106 7.17 2.66 -20.56
N GLY A 107 6.93 1.54 -21.24
CA GLY A 107 7.97 0.64 -21.72
C GLY A 107 8.28 -0.53 -20.79
N ASN A 108 7.28 -1.00 -20.02
CA ASN A 108 7.41 -2.15 -19.12
C ASN A 108 6.51 -3.32 -19.58
N PRO A 109 6.89 -4.08 -20.62
CA PRO A 109 6.06 -5.18 -21.13
C PRO A 109 5.70 -6.20 -20.05
N GLY A 110 4.44 -6.63 -20.03
CA GLY A 110 3.91 -7.58 -19.06
C GLY A 110 3.45 -6.95 -17.74
N TRP A 111 3.66 -5.65 -17.53
CA TRP A 111 3.20 -4.93 -16.33
C TRP A 111 1.82 -4.27 -16.48
N GLY A 112 1.15 -4.46 -17.62
CA GLY A 112 -0.23 -4.09 -17.83
C GLY A 112 -1.20 -4.95 -17.01
N TRP A 113 -2.48 -4.55 -16.97
CA TRP A 113 -3.52 -5.27 -16.21
C TRP A 113 -3.58 -6.75 -16.57
N LYS A 114 -3.53 -7.08 -17.86
CA LYS A 114 -3.58 -8.45 -18.36
C LYS A 114 -2.41 -9.29 -17.84
N GLY A 115 -1.21 -8.70 -17.76
CA GLY A 115 -0.02 -9.38 -17.26
C GLY A 115 0.01 -9.54 -15.74
N LEU A 116 -0.57 -8.59 -15.00
CA LEU A 116 -0.59 -8.61 -13.54
C LEU A 116 -1.78 -9.38 -12.94
N LEU A 117 -2.93 -9.47 -13.62
CA LEU A 117 -4.13 -10.14 -13.11
C LEU A 117 -3.86 -11.58 -12.63
N PRO A 118 -3.08 -12.44 -13.32
CA PRO A 118 -2.74 -13.76 -12.81
C PRO A 118 -2.01 -13.74 -11.46
N TYR A 119 -1.15 -12.74 -11.21
CA TYR A 119 -0.44 -12.60 -9.93
C TYR A 119 -1.33 -12.02 -8.83
N PHE A 120 -2.22 -11.08 -9.17
CA PHE A 120 -3.25 -10.62 -8.24
C PHE A 120 -4.11 -11.78 -7.75
N LYS A 121 -4.58 -12.62 -8.69
CA LYS A 121 -5.31 -13.86 -8.40
C LYS A 121 -4.50 -14.81 -7.53
N LYS A 122 -3.30 -15.20 -7.95
CA LYS A 122 -2.39 -16.12 -7.23
C LYS A 122 -2.03 -15.66 -5.82
N SER A 123 -2.05 -14.36 -5.56
CA SER A 123 -1.67 -13.79 -4.25
C SER A 123 -2.80 -13.83 -3.22
N THR A 124 -4.06 -13.99 -3.64
CA THR A 124 -5.22 -13.72 -2.78
C THR A 124 -6.27 -14.83 -2.75
N THR A 125 -6.79 -15.10 -1.55
CA THR A 125 -8.02 -15.83 -1.32
C THR A 125 -9.07 -14.87 -0.78
N PHE A 126 -10.25 -14.86 -1.40
CA PHE A 126 -11.39 -14.09 -0.96
C PHE A 126 -12.43 -14.97 -0.26
N THR A 127 -12.99 -14.48 0.83
CA THR A 127 -14.12 -15.10 1.54
C THR A 127 -15.31 -14.12 1.56
N PRO A 128 -16.48 -14.48 1.02
CA PRO A 128 -17.67 -13.62 1.04
C PRO A 128 -18.19 -13.40 2.48
N PRO A 129 -19.07 -12.39 2.69
CA PRO A 129 -19.81 -12.25 3.95
C PRO A 129 -20.77 -13.43 4.15
N THR A 130 -21.40 -13.54 5.33
CA THR A 130 -22.47 -14.53 5.51
C THR A 130 -23.62 -14.28 4.54
N PRO A 131 -24.36 -15.32 4.09
CA PRO A 131 -25.51 -15.14 3.20
C PRO A 131 -26.56 -14.17 3.76
N GLN A 132 -26.76 -14.18 5.08
CA GLN A 132 -27.68 -13.30 5.79
C GLN A 132 -27.23 -11.84 5.67
N ALA A 133 -25.96 -11.55 5.94
CA ALA A 133 -25.42 -10.20 5.80
C ALA A 133 -25.41 -9.72 4.34
N ALA A 134 -25.10 -10.61 3.40
CA ALA A 134 -25.15 -10.30 1.98
C ALA A 134 -26.57 -9.87 1.55
N ALA A 135 -27.59 -10.60 1.99
CA ALA A 135 -28.99 -10.27 1.70
C ALA A 135 -29.44 -8.99 2.43
N GLN A 136 -29.09 -8.83 3.70
CA GLN A 136 -29.48 -7.68 4.53
C GLN A 136 -28.95 -6.35 3.96
N TRP A 137 -27.68 -6.33 3.56
CA TRP A 137 -27.00 -5.09 3.13
C TRP A 137 -26.86 -4.97 1.61
N ASN A 138 -27.37 -5.94 0.85
CA ASN A 138 -27.20 -6.04 -0.60
C ASN A 138 -25.70 -5.98 -0.99
N ILE A 139 -24.88 -6.80 -0.32
CA ILE A 139 -23.44 -6.88 -0.57
C ILE A 139 -23.19 -7.64 -1.86
N THR A 140 -22.38 -7.06 -2.73
CA THR A 140 -21.99 -7.64 -4.03
C THR A 140 -20.49 -7.90 -4.07
N TRP A 141 -20.08 -8.96 -4.76
CA TRP A 141 -18.67 -9.27 -5.02
C TRP A 141 -18.50 -10.03 -6.34
N ASP A 142 -17.28 -10.01 -6.87
CA ASP A 142 -16.87 -10.84 -8.02
C ASP A 142 -15.72 -11.76 -7.61
N SER A 143 -16.00 -13.06 -7.47
CA SER A 143 -15.00 -14.04 -7.07
C SER A 143 -14.01 -14.41 -8.19
N SER A 144 -14.29 -14.07 -9.46
CA SER A 144 -13.49 -14.49 -10.62
C SER A 144 -12.06 -13.91 -10.63
N VAL A 145 -11.84 -12.86 -9.84
CA VAL A 145 -10.57 -12.11 -9.73
C VAL A 145 -9.72 -12.51 -8.52
N TYR A 146 -10.00 -13.67 -7.93
CA TYR A 146 -9.24 -14.29 -6.83
C TYR A 146 -8.93 -15.76 -7.18
N ASP A 147 -7.88 -16.35 -6.58
CA ASP A 147 -7.43 -17.72 -6.92
C ASP A 147 -6.62 -18.39 -5.80
N GLY A 148 -7.21 -18.54 -4.62
CA GLY A 148 -6.69 -19.41 -3.56
C GLY A 148 -5.31 -19.03 -2.99
N GLY A 149 -4.87 -17.78 -3.14
CA GLY A 149 -3.56 -17.33 -2.71
C GLY A 149 -3.39 -17.14 -1.20
N PRO A 150 -2.16 -16.93 -0.70
CA PRO A 150 -1.87 -16.93 0.74
C PRO A 150 -2.48 -15.76 1.52
N LEU A 151 -2.65 -14.59 0.90
CA LEU A 151 -3.29 -13.45 1.55
C LEU A 151 -4.79 -13.68 1.64
N ARG A 152 -5.35 -13.58 2.85
CA ARG A 152 -6.79 -13.72 3.08
C ARG A 152 -7.47 -12.35 3.03
N THR A 153 -8.58 -12.30 2.32
CA THR A 153 -9.46 -11.14 2.27
C THR A 153 -10.90 -11.54 2.53
N HIS A 154 -11.65 -10.63 3.13
CA HIS A 154 -13.04 -10.85 3.53
C HIS A 154 -13.81 -9.54 3.50
N ILE A 155 -15.10 -9.57 3.14
CA ILE A 155 -16.01 -8.46 3.42
C ILE A 155 -16.70 -8.77 4.75
N PRO A 156 -16.43 -8.01 5.84
CA PRO A 156 -17.11 -8.17 7.12
C PRO A 156 -18.62 -8.21 7.02
N SER A 157 -19.24 -9.08 7.82
CA SER A 157 -20.69 -9.26 7.84
C SER A 157 -21.45 -8.19 8.66
N PHE A 158 -20.72 -7.43 9.50
CA PHE A 158 -21.28 -6.30 10.25
C PHE A 158 -21.20 -5.01 9.42
N GLN A 159 -22.27 -4.22 9.45
CA GLN A 159 -22.32 -2.85 8.91
C GLN A 159 -23.10 -1.95 9.87
N TYR A 160 -22.76 -0.67 9.92
CA TYR A 160 -23.59 0.31 10.61
C TYR A 160 -24.86 0.60 9.79
N PRO A 161 -26.04 0.76 10.41
CA PRO A 161 -27.31 0.85 9.69
C PRO A 161 -27.37 1.98 8.67
N ASP A 162 -26.76 3.11 9.00
CA ASP A 162 -26.78 4.32 8.16
C ASP A 162 -26.01 4.15 6.84
N ILE A 163 -25.26 3.05 6.64
CA ILE A 163 -24.66 2.70 5.34
C ILE A 163 -25.73 2.62 4.23
N ALA A 164 -26.97 2.22 4.57
CA ALA A 164 -28.05 2.08 3.62
C ALA A 164 -28.42 3.42 2.96
N ALA A 165 -28.42 4.51 3.72
CA ALA A 165 -28.71 5.85 3.20
C ALA A 165 -27.63 6.34 2.22
N PHE A 166 -26.35 6.05 2.51
CA PHE A 166 -25.25 6.35 1.58
C PHE A 166 -25.38 5.56 0.28
N TRP A 167 -25.66 4.26 0.37
CA TRP A 167 -25.87 3.42 -0.81
C TRP A 167 -27.09 3.84 -1.63
N ASP A 168 -28.16 4.29 -0.98
CA ASP A 168 -29.34 4.80 -1.65
C ASP A 168 -29.02 6.09 -2.42
N ALA A 169 -28.34 7.05 -1.78
CA ALA A 169 -27.90 8.28 -2.41
C ALA A 169 -27.02 8.01 -3.65
N PHE A 170 -25.99 7.16 -3.51
CA PHE A 170 -25.09 6.84 -4.63
C PHE A 170 -25.75 6.03 -5.74
N ARG A 171 -26.78 5.24 -5.46
CA ARG A 171 -27.55 4.53 -6.49
C ARG A 171 -28.45 5.47 -7.30
N HIS A 172 -28.89 6.56 -6.71
CA HIS A 172 -29.74 7.57 -7.36
C HIS A 172 -28.93 8.73 -7.96
N GLU A 173 -27.64 8.84 -7.67
CA GLU A 173 -26.77 9.86 -8.24
C GLU A 173 -26.43 9.56 -9.71
N SER A 174 -26.61 10.56 -10.57
CA SER A 174 -26.41 10.39 -12.01
C SER A 174 -24.94 10.14 -12.31
N GLY A 175 -24.67 9.10 -13.10
CA GLY A 175 -23.31 8.74 -13.51
C GLY A 175 -22.51 7.96 -12.46
N VAL A 176 -23.07 7.65 -11.29
CA VAL A 176 -22.47 6.70 -10.35
C VAL A 176 -22.94 5.28 -10.70
N VAL A 177 -21.98 4.41 -11.01
CA VAL A 177 -22.26 2.98 -11.25
C VAL A 177 -22.00 2.17 -9.98
N THR A 178 -22.69 1.05 -9.83
CA THR A 178 -22.51 0.08 -8.74
C THR A 178 -22.08 -1.27 -9.30
N PRO A 179 -20.77 -1.48 -9.57
CA PRO A 179 -20.31 -2.71 -10.21
C PRO A 179 -20.54 -3.93 -9.31
N PRO A 180 -20.60 -5.14 -9.89
CA PRO A 180 -20.87 -6.36 -9.13
C PRO A 180 -19.77 -6.70 -8.13
N GLY A 181 -18.57 -6.12 -8.23
CA GLY A 181 -17.51 -6.30 -7.25
C GLY A 181 -16.28 -5.42 -7.50
N ALA A 182 -15.54 -5.15 -6.42
CA ALA A 182 -14.24 -4.48 -6.49
C ALA A 182 -13.18 -5.36 -7.15
N ASN A 183 -12.01 -4.77 -7.44
CA ASN A 183 -10.80 -5.49 -7.87
C ASN A 183 -10.86 -6.17 -9.24
N THR A 184 -11.85 -5.81 -10.07
CA THR A 184 -12.03 -6.24 -11.47
C THR A 184 -11.30 -5.36 -12.48
N GLY A 185 -10.64 -4.30 -12.00
CA GLY A 185 -9.97 -3.29 -12.81
C GLY A 185 -10.92 -2.24 -13.38
N LEU A 186 -12.22 -2.33 -13.08
CA LEU A 186 -13.12 -1.19 -13.26
C LEU A 186 -12.72 -0.10 -12.25
N GLY A 187 -12.50 1.11 -12.76
CA GLY A 187 -11.83 2.17 -11.99
C GLY A 187 -12.75 3.15 -11.28
N THR A 188 -14.05 3.18 -11.60
CA THR A 188 -15.01 4.16 -11.08
C THR A 188 -16.30 3.49 -10.62
N GLY A 189 -17.02 4.13 -9.70
CA GLY A 189 -18.26 3.63 -9.11
C GLY A 189 -18.20 3.43 -7.60
N ALA A 190 -19.33 3.05 -7.02
CA ALA A 190 -19.44 2.64 -5.63
C ALA A 190 -19.30 1.11 -5.52
N TYR A 191 -18.44 0.67 -4.60
CA TYR A 191 -18.08 -0.74 -4.43
C TYR A 191 -18.21 -1.16 -2.97
N TRP A 192 -18.65 -2.39 -2.78
CA TRP A 192 -18.25 -3.18 -1.62
C TRP A 192 -16.80 -3.65 -1.82
N THR A 193 -15.96 -3.44 -0.81
CA THR A 193 -14.53 -3.74 -0.86
C THR A 193 -14.14 -4.73 0.23
N PRO A 194 -13.36 -5.77 -0.10
CA PRO A 194 -12.80 -6.63 0.92
C PRO A 194 -11.80 -5.88 1.81
N SER A 195 -11.64 -6.34 3.03
CA SER A 195 -10.50 -6.02 3.88
C SER A 195 -9.54 -7.21 3.95
N THR A 196 -8.28 -6.99 4.29
CA THR A 196 -7.28 -8.05 4.55
C THR A 196 -7.52 -8.71 5.91
N ILE A 197 -8.63 -9.43 6.03
CA ILE A 197 -9.06 -10.18 7.22
C ILE A 197 -9.08 -11.67 6.87
N ASP A 198 -8.60 -12.50 7.79
CA ASP A 198 -8.78 -13.94 7.71
C ASP A 198 -10.12 -14.32 8.34
N ALA A 199 -11.09 -14.72 7.51
CA ALA A 199 -12.44 -15.05 7.97
C ALA A 199 -12.50 -16.29 8.89
N ARG A 200 -11.41 -17.06 9.03
CA ARG A 200 -11.37 -18.24 9.90
C ARG A 200 -11.27 -17.88 11.37
N ASP A 201 -10.59 -16.78 11.68
CA ASP A 201 -10.35 -16.32 13.06
C ASP A 201 -10.66 -14.83 13.26
N MET A 202 -11.12 -14.15 12.21
CA MET A 202 -11.43 -12.72 12.14
C MET A 202 -10.29 -11.83 12.63
N THR A 203 -9.07 -12.21 12.29
CA THR A 203 -7.88 -11.40 12.56
C THR A 203 -7.33 -10.78 11.28
N ARG A 204 -6.52 -9.73 11.45
CA ARG A 204 -5.75 -9.11 10.37
C ARG A 204 -4.88 -10.14 9.65
N SER A 205 -5.04 -10.22 8.32
CA SER A 205 -4.21 -11.02 7.42
C SER A 205 -3.02 -10.19 6.94
N THR A 206 -1.90 -10.26 7.68
CA THR A 206 -0.65 -9.56 7.34
C THR A 206 0.21 -10.36 6.35
N ALA A 207 1.22 -9.71 5.76
CA ALA A 207 2.23 -10.40 4.95
C ALA A 207 3.00 -11.46 5.75
N ARG A 208 3.22 -11.24 7.06
CA ARG A 208 3.80 -12.23 7.97
C ARG A 208 2.93 -13.48 8.05
N LYS A 209 1.64 -13.33 8.37
CA LYS A 209 0.70 -14.46 8.48
C LYS A 209 0.49 -15.18 7.14
N ALA A 210 0.51 -14.45 6.03
CA ALA A 210 0.30 -15.01 4.70
C ALA A 210 1.54 -15.75 4.16
N TYR A 211 2.75 -15.20 4.33
CA TYR A 211 3.94 -15.66 3.60
C TYR A 211 5.08 -16.17 4.48
N TYR A 212 5.06 -15.95 5.79
CA TYR A 212 6.13 -16.38 6.70
C TYR A 212 5.66 -17.44 7.69
N ASP A 213 4.67 -17.13 8.53
CA ASP A 213 4.23 -18.01 9.62
C ASP A 213 3.84 -19.44 9.15
N PRO A 214 3.20 -19.67 7.98
CA PRO A 214 2.84 -21.01 7.56
C PRO A 214 4.03 -21.90 7.16
N VAL A 215 5.20 -21.30 6.93
CA VAL A 215 6.36 -21.99 6.34
C VAL A 215 7.64 -21.88 7.16
N ASN A 216 7.72 -20.97 8.14
CA ASN A 216 8.94 -20.69 8.89
C ASN A 216 9.49 -21.89 9.68
N VAL A 217 8.63 -22.79 10.17
CA VAL A 217 9.04 -24.03 10.85
C VAL A 217 9.32 -25.18 9.89
N THR A 218 8.73 -25.16 8.68
CA THR A 218 8.87 -26.27 7.71
C THR A 218 9.94 -26.03 6.66
N ARG A 219 10.36 -24.78 6.44
CA ARG A 219 11.38 -24.37 5.46
C ARG A 219 12.66 -23.95 6.16
N SER A 220 13.54 -24.91 6.41
CA SER A 220 14.87 -24.68 6.99
C SER A 220 15.79 -23.80 6.12
N ASN A 221 15.45 -23.61 4.85
CA ASN A 221 16.15 -22.75 3.91
C ASN A 221 15.66 -21.28 3.90
N LEU A 222 14.65 -20.94 4.70
CA LEU A 222 14.18 -19.57 4.91
C LEU A 222 14.64 -19.06 6.27
N HIS A 223 15.52 -18.06 6.26
CA HIS A 223 16.03 -17.43 7.47
C HIS A 223 15.50 -16.00 7.59
N LEU A 224 15.09 -15.59 8.79
CA LEU A 224 14.66 -14.22 9.08
C LEU A 224 15.49 -13.69 10.25
N LEU A 225 16.10 -12.53 10.07
CA LEU A 225 16.92 -11.86 11.05
C LEU A 225 16.33 -10.48 11.37
N THR A 226 15.70 -10.37 12.54
CA THR A 226 15.02 -9.16 13.03
C THR A 226 15.95 -8.25 13.83
N GLY A 227 15.55 -7.00 14.05
CA GLY A 227 16.33 -6.03 14.82
C GLY A 227 17.64 -5.62 14.15
N GLN A 228 17.77 -5.80 12.83
CA GLN A 228 18.98 -5.50 12.08
C GLN A 228 18.69 -4.46 11.00
N THR A 229 19.47 -3.38 10.99
CA THR A 229 19.38 -2.36 9.94
C THR A 229 20.43 -2.65 8.89
N ALA A 230 20.03 -2.87 7.63
CA ALA A 230 20.97 -2.86 6.50
C ALA A 230 21.44 -1.42 6.25
N THR A 231 22.76 -1.22 6.22
CA THR A 231 23.37 0.12 6.14
C THR A 231 24.20 0.34 4.89
N GLU A 232 24.64 -0.72 4.22
CA GLU A 232 25.38 -0.62 2.95
C GLU A 232 25.19 -1.89 2.11
N ILE A 233 25.09 -1.76 0.80
CA ILE A 233 25.26 -2.85 -0.17
C ILE A 233 26.76 -3.04 -0.42
N LEU A 234 27.23 -4.27 -0.25
CA LEU A 234 28.61 -4.66 -0.49
C LEU A 234 28.77 -5.01 -1.97
N PHE A 235 29.79 -4.47 -2.64
CA PHE A 235 30.07 -4.72 -4.06
C PHE A 235 31.41 -5.42 -4.25
N GLY A 236 31.51 -6.23 -5.31
CA GLY A 236 32.79 -6.80 -5.75
C GLY A 236 33.72 -5.75 -6.37
N SER A 237 35.01 -6.08 -6.50
CA SER A 237 36.08 -5.19 -6.98
C SER A 237 36.13 -4.98 -8.51
N GLY A 238 35.08 -5.35 -9.25
CA GLY A 238 35.06 -5.32 -10.72
C GLY A 238 33.95 -4.49 -11.34
N LYS A 239 34.01 -4.33 -12.67
CA LYS A 239 32.90 -3.85 -13.51
C LYS A 239 32.35 -5.04 -14.31
N PRO A 240 31.02 -5.18 -14.47
CA PRO A 240 29.99 -4.30 -13.95
C PRO A 240 29.87 -4.38 -12.41
N LEU A 241 29.36 -3.30 -11.82
CA LEU A 241 29.15 -3.19 -10.38
C LEU A 241 28.21 -4.33 -9.93
N THR A 242 28.75 -5.28 -9.17
CA THR A 242 28.03 -6.51 -8.80
C THR A 242 27.84 -6.55 -7.28
N ALA A 243 26.58 -6.58 -6.82
CA ALA A 243 26.27 -6.74 -5.40
C ALA A 243 26.72 -8.14 -4.94
N LYS A 244 27.38 -8.18 -3.77
CA LYS A 244 27.91 -9.41 -3.15
C LYS A 244 27.32 -9.66 -1.77
N GLY A 245 26.56 -8.71 -1.23
CA GLY A 245 26.04 -8.80 0.12
C GLY A 245 25.57 -7.47 0.67
N VAL A 246 25.37 -7.44 1.98
CA VAL A 246 24.98 -6.23 2.72
C VAL A 246 25.73 -6.16 4.05
N ARG A 247 26.03 -4.93 4.48
CA ARG A 247 26.42 -4.63 5.85
C ARG A 247 25.17 -4.36 6.67
N ILE A 248 25.12 -4.94 7.86
CA ILE A 248 24.05 -4.73 8.83
C ILE A 248 24.60 -4.21 10.16
N VAL A 249 23.75 -3.49 10.89
CA VAL A 249 23.98 -3.05 12.25
C VAL A 249 22.85 -3.56 13.14
N SER A 250 23.22 -4.24 14.22
CA SER A 250 22.30 -4.72 15.24
C SER A 250 21.76 -3.57 16.07
N ARG A 251 20.43 -3.49 16.24
CA ARG A 251 19.78 -2.49 17.09
C ARG A 251 19.95 -2.76 18.58
N LEU A 252 20.33 -3.97 18.96
CA LEU A 252 20.48 -4.36 20.36
C LEU A 252 21.83 -3.93 20.93
N ASP A 253 22.90 -4.15 20.18
CA ASP A 253 24.28 -4.02 20.65
C ASP A 253 25.21 -3.25 19.70
N ASN A 254 24.67 -2.63 18.65
CA ASN A 254 25.40 -1.86 17.63
C ASN A 254 26.48 -2.65 16.88
N LYS A 255 26.51 -3.99 17.00
CA LYS A 255 27.49 -4.81 16.29
C LYS A 255 27.25 -4.76 14.79
N VAL A 256 28.34 -4.58 14.05
CA VAL A 256 28.38 -4.55 12.60
C VAL A 256 28.70 -5.94 12.06
N ARG A 257 27.95 -6.41 11.07
CA ARG A 257 28.24 -7.66 10.35
C ARG A 257 28.08 -7.49 8.85
N ASN A 258 28.90 -8.19 8.10
CA ASN A 258 28.75 -8.34 6.66
C ASN A 258 28.12 -9.70 6.37
N LEU A 259 27.10 -9.71 5.50
CA LEU A 259 26.40 -10.91 5.06
C LEU A 259 26.47 -10.98 3.54
N TYR A 260 26.67 -12.16 2.98
CA TYR A 260 26.96 -12.33 1.56
C TYR A 260 25.88 -13.12 0.82
N ALA A 261 25.63 -12.71 -0.43
CA ALA A 261 24.71 -13.38 -1.35
C ALA A 261 25.50 -14.04 -2.49
N ARG A 262 25.24 -15.32 -2.76
CA ARG A 262 25.83 -16.04 -3.89
C ARG A 262 25.23 -15.61 -5.23
N LYS A 263 23.93 -15.30 -5.24
CA LYS A 263 23.18 -14.91 -6.44
C LYS A 263 22.84 -13.42 -6.41
N GLU A 264 21.88 -13.01 -5.58
CA GLU A 264 21.34 -11.65 -5.63
C GLU A 264 21.05 -11.05 -4.25
N VAL A 265 21.11 -9.71 -4.21
CA VAL A 265 20.58 -8.90 -3.11
C VAL A 265 19.32 -8.21 -3.61
N ILE A 266 18.19 -8.46 -2.96
CA ILE A 266 16.88 -7.94 -3.31
C ILE A 266 16.49 -6.88 -2.30
N LEU A 267 16.25 -5.65 -2.78
CA LEU A 267 15.86 -4.54 -1.92
C LEU A 267 14.33 -4.47 -1.83
N ALA A 268 13.80 -4.71 -0.64
CA ALA A 268 12.39 -4.66 -0.31
C ALA A 268 12.14 -3.77 0.93
N ALA A 269 12.97 -2.74 1.11
CA ALA A 269 12.97 -1.87 2.28
C ALA A 269 11.86 -0.80 2.25
N GLY A 270 11.00 -0.81 1.23
CA GLY A 270 9.95 0.19 1.00
C GLY A 270 10.41 1.38 0.15
N ALA A 271 9.44 2.20 -0.28
CA ALA A 271 9.66 3.31 -1.21
C ALA A 271 10.58 4.41 -0.65
N VAL A 272 10.64 4.56 0.68
CA VAL A 272 11.49 5.55 1.36
C VAL A 272 12.90 5.00 1.61
N GLN A 273 13.05 3.82 2.21
CA GLN A 273 14.38 3.32 2.60
C GLN A 273 15.14 2.65 1.45
N THR A 274 14.48 2.11 0.42
CA THR A 274 15.20 1.50 -0.72
C THR A 274 16.10 2.51 -1.45
N PRO A 275 15.62 3.70 -1.88
CA PRO A 275 16.49 4.69 -2.50
C PRO A 275 17.54 5.23 -1.53
N GLN A 276 17.21 5.38 -0.24
CA GLN A 276 18.19 5.78 0.78
C GLN A 276 19.33 4.76 0.91
N LEU A 277 19.02 3.45 0.96
CA LEU A 277 20.01 2.38 1.02
C LEU A 277 20.88 2.35 -0.25
N LEU A 278 20.29 2.54 -1.43
CA LEU A 278 21.05 2.67 -2.68
C LEU A 278 22.03 3.86 -2.61
N GLN A 279 21.55 5.02 -2.15
CA GLN A 279 22.36 6.23 -2.06
C GLN A 279 23.53 6.07 -1.08
N VAL A 280 23.31 5.62 0.16
CA VAL A 280 24.39 5.37 1.13
C VAL A 280 25.38 4.29 0.67
N SER A 281 24.95 3.45 -0.28
CA SER A 281 25.80 2.43 -0.91
C SER A 281 26.59 2.97 -2.12
N GLY A 282 26.41 4.23 -2.50
CA GLY A 282 27.09 4.88 -3.62
C GLY A 282 26.36 4.78 -4.97
N ILE A 283 25.07 4.44 -4.99
CA ILE A 283 24.22 4.41 -6.19
C ILE A 283 23.14 5.50 -6.08
N GLY A 284 23.23 6.53 -6.92
CA GLY A 284 22.26 7.63 -6.91
C GLY A 284 22.79 8.87 -7.61
N PRO A 285 22.11 10.03 -7.47
CA PRO A 285 22.55 11.26 -8.12
C PRO A 285 23.93 11.68 -7.61
N ALA A 286 24.92 11.80 -8.49
CA ALA A 286 26.30 12.09 -8.10
C ALA A 286 26.43 13.35 -7.21
N ALA A 287 25.67 14.42 -7.50
CA ALA A 287 25.66 15.64 -6.70
C ALA A 287 25.20 15.40 -5.25
N VAL A 288 24.14 14.61 -5.06
CA VAL A 288 23.61 14.24 -3.73
C VAL A 288 24.63 13.40 -2.97
N LEU A 289 25.22 12.40 -3.65
CA LEU A 289 26.21 11.52 -3.05
C LEU A 289 27.48 12.28 -2.62
N ASN A 290 27.99 13.15 -3.49
CA ASN A 290 29.16 13.97 -3.18
C ASN A 290 28.89 14.93 -2.02
N ALA A 291 27.71 15.58 -1.98
CA ALA A 291 27.32 16.47 -0.88
C ALA A 291 27.22 15.72 0.47
N ALA A 292 26.88 14.43 0.44
CA ALA A 292 26.82 13.56 1.61
C ALA A 292 28.17 12.88 1.95
N GLY A 293 29.26 13.19 1.22
CA GLY A 293 30.58 12.56 1.43
C GLY A 293 30.63 11.08 1.01
N ILE A 294 29.68 10.61 0.20
CA ILE A 294 29.60 9.22 -0.26
C ILE A 294 30.31 9.09 -1.61
N LYS A 295 31.23 8.11 -1.70
CA LYS A 295 31.88 7.77 -2.97
C LYS A 295 30.85 7.30 -4.00
N VAL A 296 30.76 8.01 -5.12
CA VAL A 296 29.91 7.62 -6.26
C VAL A 296 30.44 6.33 -6.89
N LYS A 297 29.69 5.22 -6.75
CA LYS A 297 29.95 3.95 -7.44
C LYS A 297 29.19 3.88 -8.77
N LYS A 298 27.97 4.43 -8.79
CA LYS A 298 27.14 4.57 -10.00
C LYS A 298 26.31 5.85 -9.90
N ASP A 299 26.55 6.78 -10.82
CA ASP A 299 25.64 7.91 -11.02
C ASP A 299 24.34 7.40 -11.65
N LEU A 300 23.26 7.51 -10.89
CA LEU A 300 21.91 7.12 -11.29
C LEU A 300 20.92 8.17 -10.79
N PRO A 301 20.72 9.27 -11.55
CA PRO A 301 19.90 10.42 -11.14
C PRO A 301 18.44 10.11 -10.77
N SER A 302 17.92 8.95 -11.18
CA SER A 302 16.56 8.53 -10.86
C SER A 302 16.38 7.97 -9.45
N VAL A 303 17.45 7.60 -8.73
CA VAL A 303 17.33 7.04 -7.37
C VAL A 303 16.87 8.10 -6.39
N GLY A 304 15.67 7.93 -5.85
CA GLY A 304 15.02 8.90 -4.95
C GLY A 304 14.24 10.00 -5.69
N ALA A 305 14.24 10.00 -7.02
CA ALA A 305 13.36 10.84 -7.82
C ALA A 305 11.98 10.18 -8.01
N ASN A 306 11.04 10.94 -8.58
CA ASN A 306 9.68 10.49 -8.92
C ASN A 306 8.84 9.91 -7.77
N PHE A 307 9.14 10.31 -6.53
CA PHE A 307 8.31 9.99 -5.37
C PHE A 307 6.89 10.55 -5.58
N GLN A 308 5.90 9.69 -5.40
CA GLN A 308 4.49 9.99 -5.54
C GLN A 308 3.75 9.36 -4.36
N ASP A 309 2.76 10.08 -3.85
CA ASP A 309 1.89 9.62 -2.77
C ASP A 309 0.50 10.25 -2.95
N HIS A 310 -0.52 9.65 -2.33
CA HIS A 310 -1.87 10.20 -2.35
C HIS A 310 -2.03 11.27 -1.26
N ALA A 311 -2.24 12.52 -1.67
CA ALA A 311 -2.64 13.57 -0.74
C ALA A 311 -4.05 13.28 -0.23
N THR A 312 -4.22 13.15 1.08
CA THR A 312 -5.52 12.85 1.70
C THR A 312 -6.13 14.11 2.27
N THR A 313 -7.35 14.45 1.84
CA THR A 313 -8.19 15.45 2.51
C THR A 313 -9.18 14.75 3.43
N LEU A 314 -9.72 15.47 4.41
CA LEU A 314 -10.76 14.94 5.30
C LEU A 314 -12.06 15.66 4.99
N MET A 315 -13.11 14.90 4.69
CA MET A 315 -14.47 15.42 4.64
C MET A 315 -15.15 15.13 5.98
N ILE A 316 -15.57 16.19 6.66
CA ILE A 316 -16.15 16.13 7.99
C ILE A 316 -17.46 16.92 7.98
N PHE A 317 -18.56 16.27 8.34
CA PHE A 317 -19.89 16.87 8.39
C PHE A 317 -20.69 16.24 9.53
N GLY A 318 -21.56 17.04 10.15
CA GLY A 318 -22.48 16.54 11.18
C GLY A 318 -23.62 15.75 10.55
N LEU A 319 -24.01 14.66 11.21
CA LEU A 319 -25.22 13.90 10.88
C LEU A 319 -26.24 14.08 11.99
N SER A 320 -27.48 14.40 11.64
CA SER A 320 -28.62 14.36 12.56
C SER A 320 -29.28 12.97 12.51
N ASN A 321 -29.89 12.55 13.61
CA ASN A 321 -30.69 11.32 13.70
C ASN A 321 -29.95 10.03 13.28
N GLN A 322 -28.67 9.89 13.64
CA GLN A 322 -27.92 8.67 13.37
C GLN A 322 -28.54 7.45 14.07
N SER A 323 -28.57 6.32 13.36
CA SER A 323 -29.05 5.06 13.91
C SER A 323 -28.10 4.55 15.00
N PHE A 324 -28.64 3.84 15.99
CA PHE A 324 -27.82 3.05 16.91
C PHE A 324 -27.70 1.60 16.41
N PRO A 325 -26.49 1.00 16.39
CA PRO A 325 -25.20 1.65 16.63
C PRO A 325 -24.72 2.45 15.41
N ASN A 326 -23.85 3.43 15.64
CA ASN A 326 -23.11 4.19 14.62
C ASN A 326 -21.59 4.10 14.88
N PRO A 327 -20.73 4.58 13.95
CA PRO A 327 -19.27 4.52 14.11
C PRO A 327 -18.73 5.09 15.43
N ASP A 328 -19.41 6.10 16.00
CA ASP A 328 -18.99 6.75 17.25
C ASP A 328 -19.46 5.99 18.51
N SER A 329 -20.39 5.02 18.36
CA SER A 329 -21.01 4.32 19.49
C SER A 329 -20.01 3.50 20.31
N VAL A 330 -18.98 2.92 19.67
CA VAL A 330 -17.93 2.16 20.37
C VAL A 330 -17.08 3.05 21.28
N PHE A 331 -16.93 4.33 20.94
CA PHE A 331 -16.13 5.29 21.71
C PHE A 331 -16.96 6.04 22.75
N SER A 332 -18.23 6.32 22.44
CA SER A 332 -19.12 7.15 23.27
C SER A 332 -19.96 6.37 24.28
N ASN A 333 -20.13 5.05 24.11
CA ASN A 333 -20.97 4.22 24.99
C ASN A 333 -20.19 3.02 25.52
N ALA A 334 -19.80 3.09 26.81
CA ALA A 334 -19.00 2.05 27.47
C ALA A 334 -19.71 0.68 27.55
N THR A 335 -21.04 0.66 27.74
CA THR A 335 -21.82 -0.58 27.77
C THR A 335 -21.85 -1.26 26.41
N TYR A 336 -22.07 -0.48 25.35
CA TYR A 336 -22.01 -0.99 23.98
C TYR A 336 -20.60 -1.49 23.64
N ASN A 337 -19.56 -0.72 24.01
CA ASN A 337 -18.16 -1.11 23.85
C ASN A 337 -17.89 -2.49 24.49
N ALA A 338 -18.25 -2.67 25.76
CA ALA A 338 -18.07 -3.96 26.45
C ALA A 338 -18.82 -5.10 25.75
N THR A 339 -20.05 -4.85 25.29
CA THR A 339 -20.88 -5.84 24.59
C THR A 339 -20.25 -6.30 23.27
N VAL A 340 -19.74 -5.38 22.46
CA VAL A 340 -19.15 -5.74 21.15
C VAL A 340 -17.76 -6.35 21.26
N TRP A 341 -17.01 -6.05 22.33
CA TRP A 341 -15.78 -6.77 22.64
C TRP A 341 -16.07 -8.20 23.06
N GLU A 342 -17.05 -8.42 23.94
CA GLU A 342 -17.45 -9.76 24.34
C GLU A 342 -17.97 -10.58 23.15
N GLU A 343 -18.75 -9.95 22.27
CA GLU A 343 -19.21 -10.56 21.00
C GLU A 343 -18.01 -11.02 20.15
N TYR A 344 -16.99 -10.19 19.97
CA TYR A 344 -15.81 -10.56 19.20
C TYR A 344 -14.95 -11.63 19.88
N LEU A 345 -14.81 -11.57 21.21
CA LEU A 345 -14.03 -12.57 21.95
C LEU A 345 -14.70 -13.95 21.87
N THR A 346 -16.03 -14.00 21.92
CA THR A 346 -16.82 -15.24 21.93
C THR A 346 -17.11 -15.77 20.53
N ASN A 347 -17.64 -14.91 19.65
CA ASN A 347 -18.22 -15.31 18.37
C ASN A 347 -17.41 -14.89 17.15
N LYS A 348 -16.42 -14.00 17.33
CA LYS A 348 -15.67 -13.37 16.23
C LYS A 348 -16.58 -12.60 15.28
N THR A 349 -17.62 -11.95 15.80
CA THR A 349 -18.55 -11.12 15.01
C THR A 349 -18.58 -9.68 15.53
N GLY A 350 -19.45 -8.85 14.96
CA GLY A 350 -19.65 -7.47 15.40
C GLY A 350 -18.64 -6.47 14.85
N PRO A 351 -18.74 -5.20 15.28
CA PRO A 351 -17.90 -4.10 14.77
C PRO A 351 -16.42 -4.29 15.05
N ILE A 352 -16.04 -5.05 16.08
CA ILE A 352 -14.63 -5.29 16.42
C ILE A 352 -13.95 -6.22 15.38
N ALA A 353 -14.74 -7.08 14.72
CA ALA A 353 -14.29 -7.94 13.62
C ALA A 353 -14.16 -7.20 12.27
N ALA A 354 -14.53 -5.92 12.20
CA ALA A 354 -14.48 -5.11 10.98
C ALA A 354 -13.29 -4.12 11.00
N ALA A 355 -12.76 -3.82 9.81
CA ALA A 355 -11.75 -2.78 9.60
C ALA A 355 -12.40 -1.42 9.33
N SER A 356 -11.59 -0.42 8.93
CA SER A 356 -12.01 1.00 8.88
C SER A 356 -13.10 1.33 7.84
N ALA A 357 -13.10 0.69 6.68
CA ALA A 357 -14.19 0.80 5.71
C ALA A 357 -14.29 -0.44 4.82
N THR A 358 -15.53 -0.81 4.47
CA THR A 358 -15.84 -1.95 3.59
C THR A 358 -16.61 -1.51 2.34
N THR A 359 -16.75 -0.21 2.15
CA THR A 359 -17.27 0.40 0.94
C THR A 359 -16.39 1.56 0.52
N ILE A 360 -16.37 1.83 -0.78
CA ILE A 360 -15.64 2.96 -1.34
C ILE A 360 -16.32 3.45 -2.61
N LEU A 361 -16.30 4.75 -2.79
CA LEU A 361 -16.69 5.41 -4.02
C LEU A 361 -15.46 5.95 -4.73
N TYR A 362 -15.33 5.61 -6.00
CA TYR A 362 -14.26 6.07 -6.87
C TYR A 362 -14.84 6.98 -7.95
N PHE A 363 -14.44 8.26 -7.93
CA PHE A 363 -14.86 9.23 -8.93
C PHE A 363 -13.77 9.49 -9.95
N SER A 364 -14.15 9.47 -11.23
CA SER A 364 -13.38 10.11 -12.29
C SER A 364 -13.63 11.62 -12.30
N ARG A 365 -12.74 12.36 -12.96
CA ARG A 365 -12.89 13.79 -13.10
C ARG A 365 -14.18 14.21 -13.83
N PRO A 366 -14.60 13.57 -14.94
CA PRO A 366 -15.84 13.94 -15.62
C PRO A 366 -17.12 13.75 -14.79
N GLN A 367 -17.04 13.05 -13.65
CA GLN A 367 -18.15 12.92 -12.68
C GLN A 367 -18.13 14.02 -11.60
N LEU A 368 -17.00 14.69 -11.40
CA LEU A 368 -16.84 15.75 -10.40
C LEU A 368 -16.97 17.15 -11.02
N ASP A 369 -16.51 17.29 -12.27
CA ASP A 369 -16.44 18.55 -13.00
C ASP A 369 -17.39 18.51 -14.21
N THR A 370 -17.83 19.68 -14.68
CA THR A 370 -18.43 19.77 -16.03
C THR A 370 -17.40 19.34 -17.09
N PRO A 371 -17.83 18.81 -18.25
CA PRO A 371 -16.89 18.44 -19.33
C PRO A 371 -15.95 19.58 -19.73
N ALA A 372 -16.45 20.83 -19.73
CA ALA A 372 -15.65 22.01 -20.02
C ALA A 372 -14.57 22.27 -18.95
N ALA A 373 -14.92 22.18 -17.66
CA ALA A 373 -13.98 22.36 -16.56
C ALA A 373 -12.90 21.25 -16.55
N ALA A 374 -13.30 19.99 -16.74
CA ALA A 374 -12.36 18.87 -16.83
C ALA A 374 -11.35 19.07 -17.99
N ALA A 375 -11.84 19.43 -19.17
CA ALA A 375 -11.00 19.71 -20.34
C ALA A 375 -10.06 20.90 -20.12
N ALA A 376 -10.53 21.97 -19.47
CA ALA A 376 -9.72 23.15 -19.18
C ALA A 376 -8.51 22.82 -18.27
N VAL A 377 -8.70 21.94 -17.28
CA VAL A 377 -7.60 21.54 -16.39
C VAL A 377 -6.58 20.67 -17.12
N VAL A 378 -7.01 19.73 -17.97
CA VAL A 378 -6.08 18.95 -18.79
C VAL A 378 -5.32 19.84 -19.77
N ALA A 379 -5.99 20.81 -20.41
CA ALA A 379 -5.35 21.76 -21.30
C ALA A 379 -4.30 22.61 -20.56
N SER A 380 -4.64 23.11 -19.36
CA SER A 380 -3.72 23.86 -18.49
C SER A 380 -2.50 23.02 -18.09
N LEU A 381 -2.72 21.76 -17.68
CA LEU A 381 -1.65 20.81 -17.38
C LEU A 381 -0.74 20.61 -18.59
N LEU A 382 -1.28 20.38 -19.78
CA LEU A 382 -0.47 20.13 -20.97
C LEU A 382 0.29 21.37 -21.46
N ALA A 383 -0.25 22.57 -21.25
CA ALA A 383 0.39 23.84 -21.63
C ALA A 383 1.55 24.25 -20.71
N GLN A 384 1.55 23.80 -19.45
CA GLN A 384 2.62 24.10 -18.49
C GLN A 384 3.97 23.50 -18.90
N ASN A 385 5.05 24.28 -18.75
CA ASN A 385 6.41 23.75 -18.78
C ASN A 385 6.71 23.01 -17.47
N PRO A 386 6.87 21.67 -17.48
CA PRO A 386 7.02 20.90 -16.25
C PRO A 386 8.33 21.23 -15.49
N THR A 387 9.39 21.69 -16.17
CA THR A 387 10.66 21.99 -15.51
C THR A 387 10.57 23.19 -14.56
N THR A 388 9.54 24.02 -14.69
CA THR A 388 9.28 25.14 -13.76
C THR A 388 8.83 24.65 -12.38
N TYR A 389 8.28 23.43 -12.30
CA TYR A 389 7.70 22.86 -11.08
C TYR A 389 8.48 21.65 -10.54
N LEU A 390 9.50 21.20 -11.28
CA LEU A 390 10.34 20.06 -10.91
C LEU A 390 11.67 20.51 -10.30
N PRO A 391 12.30 19.69 -9.44
CA PRO A 391 13.65 19.96 -8.97
C PRO A 391 14.67 20.11 -10.11
N PRO A 392 15.75 20.90 -9.94
CA PRO A 392 16.73 21.18 -11.00
C PRO A 392 17.35 19.94 -11.68
N ILE A 393 17.40 18.81 -10.98
CA ILE A 393 17.92 17.55 -11.55
C ILE A 393 17.17 17.11 -12.82
N TYR A 394 15.88 17.44 -12.96
CA TYR A 394 15.09 17.10 -14.13
C TYR A 394 15.50 17.93 -15.36
N SER A 395 15.79 19.22 -15.20
CA SER A 395 16.27 20.05 -16.32
C SER A 395 17.70 19.68 -16.73
N GLN A 396 18.49 19.16 -15.80
CA GLN A 396 19.88 18.71 -16.03
C GLN A 396 19.99 17.28 -16.56
N THR A 397 18.93 16.47 -16.45
CA THR A 397 18.93 15.05 -16.82
C THR A 397 17.86 14.74 -17.87
N PRO A 398 18.20 14.77 -19.18
CA PRO A 398 17.23 14.59 -20.25
C PRO A 398 16.45 13.28 -20.18
N SER A 399 17.07 12.17 -19.74
CA SER A 399 16.38 10.88 -19.59
C SER A 399 15.29 10.90 -18.51
N LEU A 400 15.58 11.54 -17.38
CA LEU A 400 14.62 11.68 -16.27
C LEU A 400 13.42 12.54 -16.69
N LEU A 401 13.69 13.66 -17.37
CA LEU A 401 12.63 14.53 -17.90
C LEU A 401 11.78 13.86 -18.97
N ARG A 402 12.39 13.06 -19.86
CA ARG A 402 11.64 12.27 -20.85
C ARG A 402 10.67 11.30 -20.18
N GLY A 403 11.14 10.55 -19.17
CA GLY A 403 10.30 9.63 -18.41
C GLY A 403 9.13 10.35 -17.72
N PHE A 404 9.40 11.46 -17.05
CA PHE A 404 8.37 12.29 -16.42
C PHE A 404 7.34 12.80 -17.44
N ARG A 405 7.77 13.32 -18.59
CA ARG A 405 6.86 13.80 -19.65
C ARG A 405 5.97 12.68 -20.19
N ALA A 406 6.52 11.49 -20.39
CA ALA A 406 5.74 10.32 -20.82
C ALA A 406 4.69 9.94 -19.78
N GLN A 407 5.06 9.87 -18.50
CA GLN A 407 4.14 9.58 -17.40
C GLN A 407 3.04 10.65 -17.31
N ARG A 408 3.42 11.92 -17.37
CA ARG A 408 2.49 13.05 -17.34
C ARG A 408 1.46 12.98 -18.47
N ALA A 409 1.86 12.61 -19.68
CA ALA A 409 0.95 12.47 -20.81
C ALA A 409 -0.10 11.37 -20.57
N ILE A 410 0.30 10.24 -19.97
CA ILE A 410 -0.61 9.15 -19.60
C ILE A 410 -1.59 9.61 -18.53
N LEU A 411 -1.11 10.26 -17.46
CA LEU A 411 -1.96 10.79 -16.41
C LEU A 411 -2.94 11.84 -16.93
N ALA A 412 -2.49 12.73 -17.83
CA ALA A 412 -3.35 13.72 -18.48
C ALA A 412 -4.48 13.07 -19.29
N ALA A 413 -4.21 11.99 -20.01
CA ALA A 413 -5.23 11.23 -20.73
C ALA A 413 -6.22 10.56 -19.76
N GLN A 414 -5.72 9.99 -18.65
CA GLN A 414 -6.56 9.37 -17.62
C GLN A 414 -7.45 10.36 -16.89
N LEU A 415 -7.02 11.61 -16.70
CA LEU A 415 -7.84 12.67 -16.09
C LEU A 415 -9.09 12.99 -16.92
N ASN A 416 -9.08 12.77 -18.22
CA ASN A 416 -10.27 12.93 -19.08
C ASN A 416 -11.10 11.65 -19.20
N SER A 417 -10.66 10.53 -18.63
CA SER A 417 -11.34 9.24 -18.74
C SER A 417 -12.40 9.08 -17.65
N SER A 418 -13.58 8.59 -18.03
CA SER A 418 -14.62 8.15 -17.09
C SER A 418 -14.32 6.80 -16.43
N THR A 419 -13.29 6.09 -16.88
CA THR A 419 -12.94 4.74 -16.39
C THR A 419 -11.77 4.75 -15.41
N SER A 420 -11.25 5.94 -15.07
CA SER A 420 -10.09 6.10 -14.20
C SER A 420 -10.41 7.08 -13.08
N ALA A 421 -10.32 6.63 -11.84
CA ALA A 421 -10.61 7.49 -10.71
C ALA A 421 -9.47 8.45 -10.39
N VAL A 422 -9.86 9.62 -9.92
CA VAL A 422 -9.01 10.73 -9.47
C VAL A 422 -9.19 10.99 -7.98
N VAL A 423 -10.30 10.57 -7.39
CA VAL A 423 -10.59 10.63 -5.95
C VAL A 423 -11.19 9.30 -5.49
N ALA A 424 -10.81 8.86 -4.30
CA ALA A 424 -11.52 7.82 -3.57
C ALA A 424 -12.24 8.39 -2.36
N HIS A 425 -13.35 7.75 -1.98
CA HIS A 425 -14.20 8.20 -0.89
C HIS A 425 -14.79 6.98 -0.16
N PRO A 426 -14.10 6.44 0.85
CA PRO A 426 -14.65 5.39 1.70
C PRO A 426 -15.85 5.93 2.49
N PHE A 427 -16.84 5.10 2.76
CA PHE A 427 -18.00 5.50 3.55
C PHE A 427 -18.43 4.38 4.49
N THR A 428 -18.97 4.73 5.66
CA THR A 428 -19.29 3.75 6.72
C THR A 428 -20.59 4.07 7.46
N GLY A 429 -21.40 5.00 6.94
CA GLY A 429 -22.57 5.54 7.65
C GLY A 429 -22.22 6.63 8.67
N GLY A 430 -20.97 7.12 8.70
CA GLY A 430 -20.51 8.20 9.57
C GLY A 430 -20.24 9.52 8.83
N GLY A 431 -20.10 10.60 9.60
CA GLY A 431 -19.83 11.96 9.10
C GLY A 431 -18.35 12.30 8.91
N PHE A 432 -17.47 11.29 8.98
CA PHE A 432 -16.02 11.45 8.82
C PHE A 432 -15.52 10.51 7.73
N THR A 433 -14.79 11.04 6.75
CA THR A 433 -14.21 10.21 5.69
C THR A 433 -12.91 10.79 5.12
N PRO A 434 -11.84 9.98 5.06
CA PRO A 434 -10.62 10.35 4.35
C PRO A 434 -10.82 10.24 2.84
N SER A 435 -10.61 11.33 2.12
CA SER A 435 -10.76 11.42 0.66
C SER A 435 -9.39 11.58 -0.01
N PRO A 436 -8.69 10.49 -0.36
CA PRO A 436 -7.41 10.58 -1.05
C PRO A 436 -7.59 11.02 -2.51
N LEU A 437 -6.76 11.98 -2.93
CA LEU A 437 -6.51 12.31 -4.32
C LEU A 437 -5.61 11.21 -4.92
N LEU A 438 -6.18 10.42 -5.82
CA LEU A 438 -5.49 9.27 -6.45
C LEU A 438 -4.55 9.70 -7.58
N LYS A 439 -4.86 10.83 -8.21
CA LYS A 439 -4.09 11.41 -9.32
C LYS A 439 -3.90 12.92 -9.08
N PRO A 440 -3.04 13.28 -8.10
CA PRO A 440 -2.81 14.67 -7.71
C PRO A 440 -2.05 15.49 -8.76
#